data_AF-A0A963JLE0-F1
#
_entry.id   AF-A0A963JLE0-F1
#
_cell.length_a   1.000
_cell.length_b   1.000
_cell.length_c   1.000
_cell.angle_alpha   90.00
_cell.angle_beta   90.00
_cell.angle_gamma   90.00
#
_symmetry.space_group_name_H-M   'P 1'
#
loop_
_entity.id
_entity.type
_entity.pdbx_description
1 polymer ?
#
loop_
_entity_poly.entity_id
_entity_poly.type
_entity_poly.pdbx_seq_one_letter_code
_entity_poly.pdbx_strand_id
1 'polypeptide(L)' 'YYYNALAKVLYAMGEDSFVDGQGQRRNWRNEMAAKLISLQAPDGSWRNTESGAWMESRPELVTAWSAIALEHVIR' A
#
# COMPACT_ATOMS: atom_id res chain seq x y z
N TYR A 1 -3.29 -7.05 -2.84
CA TYR A 1 -2.64 -6.71 -4.12
C TYR A 1 -2.68 -5.21 -4.43
N TYR A 2 -3.85 -4.56 -4.36
CA TYR A 2 -4.05 -3.16 -4.81
C TYR A 2 -3.00 -2.15 -4.31
N TYR A 3 -2.67 -2.12 -3.01
CA TYR A 3 -1.68 -1.18 -2.47
C TYR A 3 -0.30 -1.29 -3.15
N ASN A 4 0.14 -2.50 -3.50
CA ASN A 4 1.40 -2.71 -4.22
C ASN A 4 1.35 -2.14 -5.65
N ALA A 5 0.26 -2.37 -6.38
CA ALA A 5 0.08 -1.80 -7.71
C ALA A 5 0.02 -0.27 -7.67
N LEU A 6 -0.73 0.28 -6.71
CA LEU A 6 -0.86 1.73 -6.52
C LEU A 6 0.48 2.37 -6.17
N ALA A 7 1.24 1.79 -5.24
CA ALA A 7 2.55 2.29 -4.83
C ALA A 7 3.51 2.38 -6.02
N LYS A 8 3.53 1.36 -6.89
CA LYS A 8 4.35 1.34 -8.11
C LYS A 8 3.98 2.45 -9.08
N VAL A 9 2.69 2.68 -9.30
CA VAL A 9 2.22 3.74 -10.19
C VAL A 9 2.58 5.11 -9.64
N LEU A 10 2.30 5.37 -8.36
CA LEU A 10 2.58 6.65 -7.73
C LEU A 10 4.09 6.93 -7.68
N TYR A 11 4.90 5.92 -7.38
CA TYR A 11 6.35 6.02 -7.47
C TYR A 11 6.80 6.34 -8.91
N ALA A 12 6.24 5.66 -9.92
CA ALA A 12 6.58 5.91 -11.33
C ALA A 12 6.14 7.30 -11.82
N MET A 13 5.10 7.90 -11.23
CA MET A 13 4.70 9.28 -11.52
C MET A 13 5.75 10.31 -11.06
N GLY A 14 6.58 9.97 -10.07
CA GLY A 14 7.70 10.81 -9.62
C GLY A 14 7.31 12.02 -8.75
N GLU A 15 6.02 12.19 -8.46
CA GLU A 15 5.50 13.29 -7.63
C GLU A 15 5.24 12.81 -6.19
N ASP A 16 5.63 13.59 -5.18
CA ASP A 16 5.39 13.25 -3.76
C ASP A 16 3.96 13.55 -3.29
N SER A 17 3.20 14.29 -4.10
CA SER A 17 1.84 14.68 -3.78
C SER A 17 0.98 14.86 -5.03
N PHE A 18 -0.32 14.62 -4.90
CA PHE A 18 -1.30 14.94 -5.95
C PHE A 18 -2.54 15.61 -5.34
N VAL A 19 -3.38 16.20 -6.19
CA VAL A 19 -4.70 16.72 -5.80
C VAL A 19 -5.74 15.64 -6.09
N ASP A 20 -6.49 15.24 -5.07
CA ASP A 20 -7.54 14.22 -5.22
C ASP A 20 -8.82 14.79 -5.86
N GLY A 21 -9.82 13.92 -6.06
CA GLY A 21 -11.10 14.30 -6.67
C GLY A 21 -11.92 15.31 -5.86
N GLN A 22 -11.50 15.60 -4.62
CA GLN A 22 -12.12 16.56 -3.71
C GLN A 22 -11.32 17.87 -3.63
N GLY A 23 -10.23 18.01 -4.41
CA GLY A 23 -9.38 19.19 -4.40
C GLY A 23 -8.37 19.22 -3.24
N GLN A 24 -8.24 18.14 -2.47
CA GLN A 24 -7.28 18.07 -1.37
C GLN A 24 -5.91 17.63 -1.87
N ARG A 25 -4.86 18.34 -1.42
CA ARG A 25 -3.48 17.92 -1.66
C ARG A 25 -3.14 16.74 -0.74
N ARG A 26 -2.78 15.61 -1.33
CA ARG A 26 -2.47 14.35 -0.64
C ARG A 26 -0.99 14.05 -0.71
N ASN A 27 -0.36 13.80 0.44
CA ASN A 27 0.98 13.22 0.47
C ASN A 27 0.81 11.71 0.49
N TRP A 28 0.87 11.10 -0.69
CA TRP A 28 0.52 9.70 -0.84
C TRP A 28 1.48 8.76 -0.12
N ARG A 29 2.76 9.16 0.00
CA ARG A 29 3.79 8.39 0.71
C ARG A 29 3.42 8.26 2.19
N ASN A 30 3.17 9.37 2.86
CA ASN A 30 2.78 9.39 4.26
C ASN A 30 1.47 8.65 4.51
N GLU A 31 0.47 8.88 3.67
CA GLU A 31 -0.85 8.26 3.81
C GLU A 31 -0.80 6.74 3.59
N MET A 32 -0.03 6.28 2.59
CA MET A 32 0.13 4.86 2.32
C MET A 32 0.94 4.16 3.42
N ALA A 33 2.04 4.76 3.90
CA ALA A 33 2.79 4.23 5.04
C ALA A 33 1.88 4.09 6.27
N ALA A 34 1.18 5.16 6.64
CA ALA A 34 0.26 5.14 7.78
C ALA A 34 -0.81 4.06 7.62
N LYS A 35 -1.39 3.92 6.41
CA LYS A 35 -2.38 2.89 6.14
C LYS A 35 -1.80 1.48 6.25
N LEU A 36 -0.63 1.20 5.65
CA LEU A 36 -0.03 -0.13 5.71
C LEU A 36 0.38 -0.48 7.14
N ILE A 37 0.99 0.43 7.89
CA ILE A 37 1.32 0.22 9.31
C ILE A 37 0.06 -0.06 10.12
N SER A 38 -1.04 0.68 9.89
CA SER A 38 -2.31 0.44 10.60
C SER A 38 -2.93 -0.95 10.36
N LEU A 39 -2.55 -1.63 9.27
CA LEU A 39 -3.04 -2.94 8.90
C LEU A 39 -2.09 -4.08 9.30
N GLN A 40 -0.89 -3.76 9.80
CA GLN A 40 0.09 -4.77 10.16
C GLN A 40 -0.37 -5.52 11.42
N ALA A 41 -0.32 -6.85 11.37
CA ALA A 41 -0.59 -7.68 12.52
C ALA A 41 0.56 -7.60 13.55
N PRO A 42 0.33 -7.98 14.83
CA PRO A 42 1.37 -7.95 15.85
C PRO A 42 2.61 -8.80 15.54
N ASP A 43 2.46 -9.83 14.70
CA ASP A 43 3.56 -10.68 14.23
C ASP A 43 4.33 -10.07 13.04
N GLY A 44 3.95 -8.87 12.62
CA GLY A 44 4.55 -8.15 11.50
C GLY A 44 3.98 -8.51 10.12
N SER A 45 3.05 -9.46 10.04
CA SER A 45 2.46 -9.89 8.77
C SER A 45 1.30 -8.98 8.32
N TRP A 46 0.89 -9.14 7.06
CA TRP A 46 -0.35 -8.58 6.53
C TRP A 46 -1.23 -9.67 5.94
N ARG A 47 -2.55 -9.48 6.05
CA ARG A 47 -3.55 -10.36 5.46
C ARG A 47 -4.71 -9.55 4.90
N ASN A 48 -5.24 -9.99 3.75
CA ASN A 48 -6.52 -9.49 3.24
C ASN A 48 -7.65 -10.34 3.82
N THR A 49 -8.50 -9.75 4.65
CA THR A 49 -9.68 -10.41 5.24
C THR A 49 -10.94 -10.23 4.40
N GLU A 50 -10.94 -9.28 3.47
CA GLU A 50 -12.12 -8.89 2.68
C GLU A 50 -12.38 -9.85 1.51
N SER A 51 -11.32 -10.36 0.87
CA SER A 51 -11.45 -11.23 -0.29
C SER A 51 -10.29 -12.22 -0.43
N GLY A 52 -10.63 -13.46 -0.77
CA GLY A 52 -9.68 -14.52 -1.14
C GLY A 52 -9.58 -14.79 -2.64
N ALA A 53 -10.25 -13.99 -3.48
CA ALA A 53 -10.13 -14.12 -4.93
C ALA A 53 -8.66 -13.98 -5.35
N TRP A 54 -8.25 -14.75 -6.36
CA TRP A 54 -6.89 -14.68 -6.92
C TRP A 54 -5.76 -14.86 -5.90
N MET A 55 -6.00 -15.68 -4.87
CA MET A 55 -5.06 -15.94 -3.77
C MET A 55 -4.74 -14.69 -2.92
N GLU A 56 -5.52 -13.62 -3.03
CA GLU A 56 -5.20 -12.36 -2.37
C GLU A 56 -5.38 -12.37 -0.85
N SER A 57 -5.92 -13.44 -0.26
CA SER A 57 -6.00 -13.62 1.20
C SER A 57 -4.82 -14.39 1.79
N ARG A 58 -3.90 -14.91 0.96
CA ARG A 58 -2.72 -15.66 1.43
C ARG A 58 -1.73 -14.72 2.13
N PRO A 59 -1.44 -14.92 3.42
CA PRO A 59 -0.64 -13.98 4.19
C PRO A 59 0.78 -13.82 3.65
N GLU A 60 1.36 -14.85 3.03
CA GLU A 60 2.70 -14.78 2.45
C GLU A 60 2.75 -13.79 1.27
N LEU A 61 1.74 -13.86 0.39
CA LEU A 61 1.63 -12.94 -0.75
C LEU A 61 1.32 -11.52 -0.29
N VAL A 62 0.37 -11.37 0.62
CA VAL A 62 -0.06 -10.05 1.12
C VAL A 62 1.08 -9.37 1.87
N THR A 63 1.84 -10.11 2.68
CA THR A 63 3.00 -9.58 3.39
C THR A 63 4.08 -9.13 2.41
N ALA A 64 4.43 -9.96 1.43
CA ALA A 64 5.43 -9.58 0.41
C ALA A 64 5.00 -8.33 -0.37
N TRP A 65 3.74 -8.25 -0.79
CA TRP A 65 3.21 -7.06 -1.48
C TRP A 65 3.19 -5.81 -0.62
N SER A 66 2.89 -5.94 0.68
CA SER A 66 2.90 -4.81 1.61
C SER A 66 4.32 -4.28 1.84
N ALA A 67 5.31 -5.19 1.95
CA ALA A 67 6.71 -4.81 2.04
C ALA A 67 7.22 -4.08 0.79
N ILE A 68 6.88 -4.57 -0.41
CA ILE A 68 7.23 -3.90 -1.68
C ILE A 68 6.56 -2.51 -1.76
N ALA A 69 5.31 -2.40 -1.34
CA ALA A 69 4.62 -1.11 -1.30
C ALA A 69 5.33 -0.12 -0.37
N LEU A 70 5.74 -0.57 0.83
CA LEU A 70 6.51 0.24 1.77
C LEU A 70 7.88 0.65 1.20
N GLU A 71 8.56 -0.22 0.45
CA GLU A 71 9.80 0.13 -0.24
C GLU A 71 9.60 1.32 -1.19
N HIS A 72 8.55 1.29 -2.01
CA HIS A 72 8.21 2.39 -2.91
C HIS A 72 7.86 3.68 -2.18
N VAL A 73 7.31 3.60 -0.97
CA VAL A 73 7.01 4.78 -0.16
C VAL A 73 8.29 5.47 0.36
N ILE A 74 9.34 4.70 0.66
CA ILE A 74 10.59 5.21 1.27
C ILE A 74 11.61 5.67 0.21
N ARG A 75 11.61 5.08 -0.99
CA ARG A 75 12.49 5.44 -2.11
C ARG A 75 12.11 6.76 -2.76
#